data_AF-A0A658K3Q4-F1
#
_entry.id   AF-A0A658K3Q4-F1
#
_cell.length_a   1.000
_cell.length_b   1.000
_cell.length_c   1.000
_cell.angle_alpha   90.00
_cell.angle_beta   90.00
_cell.angle_gamma   90.00
#
_symmetry.space_group_name_H-M   'P 1'
#
loop_
_entity.id
_entity.type
_entity.pdbx_description
1 polymer ?
#
loop_
_entity_poly.entity_id
_entity_poly.type
_entity_poly.pdbx_seq_one_letter_code
_entity_poly.pdbx_strand_id
1 'polypeptide(L)'
;MPRFSFTFAGLCAGLLLSANVFALSLNDLSQSDATGGLKDALTQGAQVAVKQLGVPGGFSKNEAVRIELPGKLGQVAKKMKMLGMGAQVDQLETSMNQAAEAAVPQAQALLVDAVKKMSVTDAKAILSGGKDSATQYLNSTSREQIRA
;
A
#
# COMPACT_ATOMS: atom_id res chain seq x y z
N MET A 1 -19.53 -46.94 -55.36
CA MET A 1 -18.55 -48.02 -55.03
C MET A 1 -17.35 -47.81 -55.95
N PRO A 2 -16.09 -47.79 -55.47
CA PRO A 2 -15.49 -48.65 -54.44
C PRO A 2 -14.87 -47.91 -53.24
N ARG A 3 -14.46 -48.70 -52.23
CA ARG A 3 -13.81 -48.35 -50.95
C ARG A 3 -12.29 -48.38 -51.09
N PHE A 4 -11.54 -47.55 -50.36
CA PHE A 4 -10.20 -47.90 -49.86
C PHE A 4 -9.86 -47.12 -48.57
N SER A 5 -9.56 -47.88 -47.51
CA SER A 5 -9.00 -47.45 -46.21
C SER A 5 -7.49 -47.14 -46.31
N PHE A 6 -6.85 -46.80 -45.17
CA PHE A 6 -5.41 -46.53 -44.88
C PHE A 6 -5.11 -45.02 -44.66
N THR A 7 -4.46 -44.50 -43.59
CA THR A 7 -3.84 -45.05 -42.37
C THR A 7 -3.71 -43.92 -41.33
N PHE A 8 -3.85 -44.28 -40.06
CA PHE A 8 -3.46 -43.49 -38.88
C PHE A 8 -1.93 -43.47 -38.78
N ALA A 9 -1.28 -42.28 -38.85
CA ALA A 9 0.05 -41.94 -38.30
C ALA A 9 0.71 -40.80 -39.10
N GLY A 10 0.90 -39.65 -38.46
CA GLY A 10 1.55 -38.46 -39.01
C GLY A 10 1.48 -37.33 -38.00
N LEU A 11 1.84 -37.61 -36.76
CA LEU A 11 3.16 -37.31 -36.20
C LEU A 11 3.21 -35.86 -35.69
N CYS A 12 2.91 -35.78 -34.39
CA CYS A 12 3.05 -34.66 -33.48
C CYS A 12 4.50 -34.17 -33.32
N ALA A 13 5.18 -33.77 -34.41
CA ALA A 13 6.61 -33.45 -34.38
C ALA A 13 6.91 -31.94 -34.58
N GLY A 14 6.18 -31.06 -33.89
CA GLY A 14 6.46 -29.61 -34.00
C GLY A 14 6.05 -28.76 -32.80
N LEU A 15 5.77 -29.36 -31.64
CA LEU A 15 5.24 -28.64 -30.47
C LEU A 15 6.02 -29.00 -29.19
N LEU A 16 7.35 -29.00 -29.27
CA LEU A 16 8.25 -29.22 -28.13
C LEU A 16 9.40 -28.21 -28.14
N LEU A 17 9.07 -26.93 -28.16
CA LEU A 17 9.95 -25.90 -27.61
C LEU A 17 9.20 -25.17 -26.51
N SER A 18 8.92 -25.93 -25.45
CA SER A 18 8.52 -25.40 -24.15
C SER A 18 9.63 -24.47 -23.66
N ALA A 19 9.44 -23.16 -23.90
CA ALA A 19 10.14 -22.14 -23.15
C ALA A 19 9.79 -22.38 -21.68
N ASN A 20 10.77 -22.89 -20.92
CA ASN A 20 10.70 -22.91 -19.47
C ASN A 20 10.63 -21.45 -19.02
N VAL A 21 9.42 -20.92 -18.88
CA VAL A 21 9.18 -19.75 -18.06
C VAL A 21 9.51 -20.21 -16.64
N PHE A 22 10.72 -19.86 -16.19
CA PHE A 22 11.08 -19.97 -14.79
C PHE A 22 10.12 -19.08 -14.02
N ALA A 23 9.03 -19.67 -13.54
CA ALA A 23 8.27 -19.12 -12.44
C ALA A 23 9.25 -19.10 -11.27
N LEU A 24 9.88 -17.94 -11.03
CA LEU A 24 10.62 -17.63 -9.81
C LEU A 24 9.68 -17.94 -8.65
N SER A 25 9.80 -19.15 -8.10
CA SER A 25 9.04 -19.51 -6.91
C SER A 25 9.58 -18.63 -5.79
N LEU A 26 8.70 -18.10 -4.94
CA LEU A 26 9.11 -17.35 -3.74
C LEU A 26 10.05 -18.16 -2.81
N ASN A 27 10.25 -19.44 -3.10
CA ASN A 27 11.14 -20.34 -2.40
C ASN A 27 12.59 -20.33 -2.93
N ASP A 28 12.82 -19.87 -4.17
CA ASP A 28 14.15 -19.71 -4.79
C ASP A 28 14.82 -18.37 -4.48
N LEU A 29 14.04 -17.38 -4.03
CA LEU A 29 14.59 -16.17 -3.46
C LEU A 29 15.12 -16.53 -2.08
N SER A 30 16.42 -16.33 -1.84
CA SER A 30 17.00 -16.40 -0.50
C SER A 30 16.09 -15.59 0.44
N GLN A 31 15.39 -16.29 1.35
CA GLN A 31 14.32 -15.69 2.15
C GLN A 31 14.84 -14.50 2.98
N SER A 32 16.14 -14.50 3.27
CA SER A 32 16.87 -13.41 3.91
C SER A 32 16.97 -12.18 3.02
N ASP A 33 17.33 -12.33 1.74
CA ASP A 33 17.51 -11.20 0.82
C ASP A 33 16.17 -10.54 0.47
N ALA A 34 15.12 -11.35 0.30
CA ALA A 34 13.76 -10.88 0.08
C ALA A 34 13.24 -10.04 1.26
N THR A 35 13.47 -10.54 2.47
CA THR A 35 13.05 -9.87 3.71
C THR A 35 13.84 -8.58 3.92
N GLY A 36 15.15 -8.60 3.67
CA GLY A 36 16.00 -7.41 3.74
C GLY A 36 15.53 -6.31 2.78
N GLY A 37 15.36 -6.65 1.50
CA GLY A 37 14.90 -5.70 0.48
C GLY A 37 13.51 -5.11 0.79
N LEU A 38 12.58 -5.92 1.30
CA LEU A 38 11.27 -5.44 1.72
C LEU A 38 11.37 -4.48 2.92
N LYS A 39 12.18 -4.82 3.93
CA LYS A 39 12.40 -3.94 5.09
C LYS A 39 13.01 -2.60 4.68
N ASP A 40 13.98 -2.61 3.78
CA ASP A 40 14.61 -1.39 3.29
C ASP A 40 13.62 -0.55 2.50
N ALA A 41 12.85 -1.16 1.58
CA ALA A 41 11.83 -0.47 0.80
C ALA A 41 10.75 0.17 1.70
N LEU A 42 10.25 -0.55 2.71
CA LEU A 42 9.26 -0.03 3.65
C LEU A 42 9.83 1.05 4.56
N THR A 43 11.08 0.90 5.00
CA THR A 43 11.75 1.92 5.83
C THR A 43 11.92 3.22 5.04
N GLN A 44 12.43 3.13 3.81
CA GLN A 44 12.58 4.29 2.92
C GLN A 44 11.22 4.89 2.56
N GLY A 45 10.23 4.06 2.24
CA GLY A 45 8.87 4.49 1.93
C GLY A 45 8.24 5.26 3.09
N ALA A 46 8.38 4.77 4.33
CA ALA A 46 7.89 5.46 5.52
C ALA A 46 8.60 6.81 5.73
N GLN A 47 9.92 6.87 5.55
CA GLN A 47 10.69 8.12 5.66
C GLN A 47 10.28 9.14 4.60
N VAL A 48 10.10 8.71 3.35
CA VAL A 48 9.67 9.56 2.24
C VAL A 48 8.25 10.08 2.49
N ALA A 49 7.32 9.21 2.89
CA ALA A 49 5.95 9.59 3.21
C ALA A 49 5.89 10.61 4.34
N VAL A 50 6.66 10.39 5.42
CA VAL A 50 6.74 11.35 6.53
C VAL A 50 7.32 12.69 6.08
N LYS A 51 8.39 12.67 5.28
CA LYS A 51 9.00 13.89 4.75
C LYS A 51 8.05 14.68 3.84
N GLN A 52 7.20 14.00 3.09
CA GLN A 52 6.23 14.63 2.19
C GLN A 52 5.01 15.18 2.93
N LEU A 53 4.52 14.44 3.93
CA LEU A 53 3.24 14.74 4.60
C LEU A 53 3.41 15.53 5.90
N GLY A 54 4.58 15.47 6.53
CA GLY A 54 4.89 16.14 7.80
C GLY A 54 5.32 17.60 7.67
N VAL A 55 5.18 18.20 6.49
CA VAL A 55 5.54 19.61 6.23
C VAL A 55 4.28 20.46 6.07
N PRO A 56 4.35 21.80 6.32
CA PRO A 56 3.22 22.69 6.07
C PRO A 56 2.70 22.56 4.63
N GLY A 57 1.42 22.20 4.48
CA GLY A 57 0.82 21.93 3.18
C GLY A 57 0.88 20.48 2.70
N GLY A 58 1.54 19.58 3.43
CA GLY A 58 1.73 18.18 3.05
C GLY A 58 0.42 17.41 2.89
N PHE A 59 -0.59 17.73 3.70
CA PHE A 59 -1.95 17.21 3.55
C PHE A 59 -2.84 18.20 2.80
N SER A 60 -2.84 19.47 3.22
CA SER A 60 -3.82 20.44 2.73
C SER A 60 -3.69 20.77 1.23
N LYS A 61 -2.49 20.67 0.65
CA LYS A 61 -2.25 20.94 -0.78
C LYS A 61 -2.23 19.69 -1.66
N ASN A 62 -2.42 18.50 -1.09
CA ASN A 62 -2.40 17.24 -1.81
C ASN A 62 -3.79 16.59 -1.80
N GLU A 63 -4.53 16.71 -2.91
CA GLU A 63 -5.90 16.22 -3.03
C GLU A 63 -6.06 14.72 -2.74
N ALA A 64 -5.02 13.91 -2.98
CA ALA A 64 -5.08 12.47 -2.75
C ALA A 64 -5.08 12.08 -1.26
N VAL A 65 -4.58 12.97 -0.38
CA VAL A 65 -4.43 12.71 1.06
C VAL A 65 -5.07 13.78 1.93
N ARG A 66 -5.58 14.87 1.35
CA ARG A 66 -6.24 15.96 2.06
C ARG A 66 -7.35 15.41 2.96
N ILE A 67 -7.33 15.83 4.22
CA ILE A 67 -8.30 15.39 5.21
C ILE A 67 -9.52 16.32 5.14
N GLU A 68 -10.63 15.76 4.70
CA GLU A 68 -11.94 16.42 4.75
C GLU A 68 -12.71 16.03 6.01
N LEU A 69 -13.74 16.83 6.35
CA LEU A 69 -14.54 16.58 7.52
C LEU A 69 -15.28 15.22 7.43
N PRO A 70 -15.05 14.30 8.37
CA PRO A 70 -15.57 12.94 8.25
C PRO A 70 -17.06 12.84 8.61
N GLY A 71 -17.72 11.82 8.07
CA GLY A 71 -19.05 11.38 8.49
C GLY A 71 -20.11 12.49 8.55
N LYS A 72 -20.74 12.66 9.71
CA LYS A 72 -21.78 13.68 9.90
C LYS A 72 -21.23 15.11 9.82
N LEU A 73 -19.97 15.33 10.19
CA LEU A 73 -19.35 16.66 10.14
C LEU A 73 -19.23 17.16 8.70
N GLY A 74 -18.83 16.31 7.77
CA GLY A 74 -18.80 16.65 6.34
C GLY A 74 -20.18 17.01 5.77
N GLN A 75 -21.24 16.35 6.23
CA GLN A 75 -22.61 16.66 5.81
C GLN A 75 -23.08 18.02 6.35
N VAL A 76 -22.79 18.31 7.62
CA VAL A 76 -23.09 19.61 8.23
C VAL A 76 -22.28 20.72 7.57
N ALA A 77 -20.99 20.48 7.31
CA ALA A 77 -20.09 21.38 6.61
C ALA A 77 -20.62 21.79 5.23
N LYS A 78 -21.13 20.85 4.44
CA LYS A 78 -21.76 21.14 3.14
C LYS A 78 -22.96 22.08 3.28
N LYS A 79 -23.83 21.85 4.29
CA LYS A 79 -24.97 22.74 4.57
C LYS A 79 -24.51 24.13 5.03
N MET A 80 -23.53 24.20 5.92
CA MET A 80 -22.95 25.44 6.40
C MET A 80 -22.32 26.25 5.25
N LYS A 81 -21.60 25.59 4.34
CA LYS A 81 -21.07 26.19 3.10
C LYS A 81 -22.21 26.81 2.26
N MET A 82 -23.33 26.10 2.06
CA MET A 82 -24.50 26.63 1.34
C MET A 82 -25.18 27.82 2.04
N LEU A 83 -25.09 27.91 3.37
CA LEU A 83 -25.65 29.00 4.17
C LEU A 83 -24.71 30.21 4.31
N GLY A 84 -23.58 30.23 3.58
CA GLY A 84 -22.60 31.32 3.60
C GLY A 84 -21.52 31.20 4.69
N MET A 85 -21.50 30.11 5.46
CA MET A 85 -20.50 29.83 6.51
C MET A 85 -19.31 29.02 5.98
N GLY A 86 -18.92 29.22 4.71
CA GLY A 86 -17.83 28.47 4.09
C GLY A 86 -16.49 28.69 4.78
N ALA A 87 -16.18 29.94 5.16
CA ALA A 87 -14.92 30.30 5.80
C ALA A 87 -14.67 29.56 7.13
N GLN A 88 -15.70 29.36 7.95
CA GLN A 88 -15.58 28.62 9.22
C GLN A 88 -15.31 27.14 8.99
N VAL A 89 -15.95 26.57 7.96
CA VAL A 89 -15.73 25.17 7.56
C VAL A 89 -14.31 24.99 7.03
N ASP A 90 -13.85 25.89 6.18
CA ASP A 90 -12.51 25.84 5.59
C ASP A 90 -11.42 26.04 6.65
N GLN A 91 -11.67 26.88 7.66
CA GLN A 91 -10.78 27.03 8.81
C GLN A 91 -10.67 25.72 9.61
N LEU A 92 -11.79 25.02 9.83
CA LEU A 92 -11.78 23.74 10.54
C LEU A 92 -11.05 22.65 9.74
N GLU A 93 -11.32 22.54 8.44
CA GLU A 93 -10.59 21.65 7.53
C GLU A 93 -9.08 21.96 7.58
N THR A 94 -8.71 23.24 7.53
CA THR A 94 -7.31 23.69 7.62
C THR A 94 -6.66 23.26 8.93
N SER A 95 -7.30 23.51 10.08
CA SER A 95 -6.76 23.13 11.39
C SER A 95 -6.59 21.62 11.52
N MET A 96 -7.50 20.83 10.97
CA MET A 96 -7.40 19.36 10.98
C MET A 96 -6.24 18.85 10.12
N ASN A 97 -6.04 19.42 8.92
CA ASN A 97 -4.90 19.08 8.07
C ASN A 97 -3.57 19.49 8.73
N GLN A 98 -3.49 20.68 9.33
CA GLN A 98 -2.31 21.13 10.07
C GLN A 98 -2.01 20.22 11.25
N ALA A 99 -3.02 19.75 11.97
CA ALA A 99 -2.83 18.79 13.06
C ALA A 99 -2.26 17.45 12.55
N ALA A 100 -2.70 16.97 11.38
CA ALA A 100 -2.14 15.78 10.76
C ALA A 100 -0.70 15.99 10.28
N GLU A 101 -0.41 17.11 9.61
CA GLU A 101 0.95 17.51 9.21
C GLU A 101 1.87 17.55 10.44
N ALA A 102 1.37 18.08 11.57
CA ALA A 102 2.11 18.13 12.81
C ALA A 102 2.28 16.78 13.51
N ALA A 103 1.44 15.77 13.26
CA ALA A 103 1.45 14.45 13.91
C ALA A 103 2.24 13.38 13.15
N VAL A 104 2.45 13.57 11.85
CA VAL A 104 3.14 12.61 10.99
C VAL A 104 4.61 12.37 11.40
N PRO A 105 5.43 13.37 11.75
CA PRO A 105 6.81 13.16 12.17
C PRO A 105 6.96 12.26 13.42
N GLN A 106 6.01 12.34 14.35
CA GLN A 106 6.00 11.55 15.59
C GLN A 106 5.77 10.07 15.30
N ALA A 107 4.96 9.77 14.28
CA ALA A 107 4.67 8.39 13.87
C ALA A 107 5.88 7.72 13.18
N GLN A 108 6.84 8.48 12.66
CA GLN A 108 7.96 7.93 11.88
C GLN A 108 8.74 6.87 12.65
N ALA A 109 9.14 7.17 13.88
CA ALA A 109 9.96 6.26 14.68
C ALA A 109 9.22 4.94 14.96
N LEU A 110 7.91 5.02 15.24
CA LEU A 110 7.06 3.86 15.50
C LEU A 110 6.87 2.97 14.26
N LEU A 111 6.71 3.59 13.08
CA LEU A 111 6.60 2.85 11.82
C LEU A 111 7.92 2.16 11.45
N VAL A 112 9.05 2.87 11.58
CA VAL A 112 10.37 2.28 11.29
C VAL A 112 10.70 1.16 12.26
N ASP A 113 10.37 1.30 13.54
CA ASP A 113 10.57 0.24 14.53
C ASP A 113 9.75 -1.02 14.21
N ALA A 114 8.49 -0.86 13.80
CA ALA A 114 7.66 -1.98 13.37
C ALA A 114 8.19 -2.70 12.13
N VAL A 115 8.73 -1.96 11.15
CA VAL A 115 9.39 -2.57 9.97
C VAL A 115 10.65 -3.33 10.39
N LYS A 116 11.47 -2.78 11.30
CA LYS A 116 12.67 -3.45 11.79
C LYS A 116 12.37 -4.80 12.45
N LYS A 117 11.28 -4.84 13.24
CA LYS A 117 10.80 -6.03 13.96
C LYS A 117 10.09 -7.08 13.08
N MET A 118 9.87 -6.79 11.80
CA MET A 118 9.21 -7.70 10.86
C MET A 118 9.96 -9.04 10.75
N SER A 119 9.24 -10.15 10.86
CA SER A 119 9.78 -11.50 10.66
C SER A 119 9.78 -11.89 9.17
N VAL A 120 10.49 -12.98 8.84
CA VAL A 120 10.46 -13.57 7.49
C VAL A 120 9.04 -14.03 7.12
N THR A 121 8.27 -14.53 8.10
CA THR A 121 6.87 -14.93 7.91
C THR A 121 6.00 -13.74 7.54
N ASP A 122 6.17 -12.60 8.23
CA ASP A 122 5.43 -11.37 7.94
C ASP A 122 5.79 -10.83 6.55
N ALA A 123 7.08 -10.84 6.19
CA ALA A 123 7.55 -10.43 4.88
C ALA A 123 6.94 -11.30 3.77
N LYS A 124 6.87 -12.62 3.97
CA LYS A 124 6.21 -13.54 3.04
C LYS A 124 4.71 -13.26 2.94
N ALA A 125 4.04 -13.00 4.06
CA ALA A 125 2.62 -12.63 4.08
C ALA A 125 2.36 -11.33 3.29
N ILE A 126 3.25 -10.34 3.40
CA ILE A 126 3.17 -9.09 2.62
C ILE A 126 3.39 -9.35 1.13
N LEU A 127 4.42 -10.11 0.75
CA LEU A 127 4.78 -10.38 -0.65
C LEU A 127 3.73 -11.24 -1.38
N SER A 128 3.12 -12.19 -0.67
CA SER A 128 2.08 -13.06 -1.21
C SER A 128 0.65 -12.50 -1.05
N GLY A 129 0.51 -11.39 -0.33
CA GLY A 129 -0.77 -10.80 0.04
C GLY A 129 -1.35 -9.83 -0.99
N GLY A 130 -2.47 -9.20 -0.63
CA GLY A 130 -3.14 -8.18 -1.42
C GLY A 130 -2.40 -6.82 -1.44
N LYS A 131 -2.99 -5.86 -2.16
CA LYS A 131 -2.42 -4.52 -2.36
C LYS A 131 -2.18 -3.73 -1.07
N ASP A 132 -2.88 -4.06 0.00
CA ASP A 132 -2.86 -3.37 1.29
C ASP A 132 -2.14 -4.16 2.40
N SER A 133 -1.49 -5.28 2.08
CA SER A 133 -0.89 -6.19 3.09
C SER A 133 0.15 -5.49 3.98
N ALA A 134 1.00 -4.64 3.39
CA ALA A 134 1.96 -3.85 4.15
C ALA A 134 1.28 -2.83 5.07
N THR A 135 0.18 -2.22 4.60
CA THR A 135 -0.63 -1.30 5.39
C THR A 135 -1.29 -2.03 6.55
N GLN A 136 -1.86 -3.22 6.32
CA GLN A 136 -2.48 -4.03 7.36
C GLN A 136 -1.46 -4.46 8.43
N TYR A 137 -0.26 -4.88 8.02
CA TYR A 137 0.83 -5.21 8.94
C TYR A 137 1.15 -4.01 9.85
N LEU A 138 1.52 -2.86 9.26
CA LEU A 138 1.86 -1.65 10.02
C LEU A 138 0.70 -1.21 10.93
N ASN A 139 -0.52 -1.36 10.46
CA ASN A 139 -1.72 -1.05 11.22
C ASN A 139 -1.85 -1.94 12.46
N SER A 140 -1.63 -3.25 12.33
CA SER A 140 -1.70 -4.19 13.45
C SER A 140 -0.56 -4.03 14.46
N THR A 141 0.62 -3.59 14.01
CA THR A 141 1.83 -3.53 14.85
C THR A 141 2.09 -2.17 15.50
N SER A 142 1.55 -1.09 14.91
CA SER A 142 1.90 0.29 15.28
C SER A 142 0.72 1.17 15.68
N ARG A 143 -0.53 0.76 15.38
CA ARG A 143 -1.71 1.64 15.60
C ARG A 143 -1.87 2.06 17.05
N GLU A 144 -1.76 1.13 17.98
CA GLU A 144 -1.99 1.43 19.40
C GLU A 144 -0.96 2.43 19.94
N GLN A 145 0.31 2.28 19.52
CA GLN A 145 1.38 3.20 19.93
C GLN A 145 1.24 4.58 19.30
N ILE A 146 0.68 4.68 18.09
CA ILE A 146 0.43 5.97 17.41
C ILE A 146 -0.76 6.72 18.04
N ARG A 147 -1.72 5.99 18.64
CA ARG A 147 -2.92 6.58 19.24
C ARG A 147 -2.72 7.08 20.67
N ALA A 148 -1.70 6.58 21.35
CA ALA A 148 -1.36 6.92 22.74
C ALA A 148 -0.71 8.30 22.83
#